data_AF-A0ABD5NS61-F1
#
_entry.id   AF-A0ABD5NS61-F1
#
_cell.length_a   1.000
_cell.length_b   1.000
_cell.length_c   1.000
_cell.angle_alpha   90.00
_cell.angle_beta   90.00
_cell.angle_gamma   90.00
#
_symmetry.space_group_name_H-M   'P 1'
#
loop_
_entity.id
_entity.type
_entity.pdbx_description
1 polymer ?
#
loop_
_entity_poly.entity_id
_entity_poly.type
_entity_poly.pdbx_seq_one_letter_code
_entity_poly.pdbx_strand_id
1 'polypeptide(L)'
;MSDPRKLQVSAFVDDPTDNLVRRAIERLHESGFETDWNRAADQVHWYEVGSFEDGRETRNDSSFDTVGAEIAAAKSGVVRTEFADRYALVTFTLDADERYDELAPVVHVDGITERAFESNEVSAEPARERAETVEEAVVALAEALDPWYLTVSIRHIDELMGLHPDEHPPNSGLEELGWMTVFSEEWFPGFGGRDRVLDAPVWKAAELDTGAVFLRTDPVPGHVRPDLSGDHEVSAYEYLFEGRSVTELRAEIDRKRSTFVDPFRELEPGELASDPVVCEAHAPFEFEGMDYGTFPDDLDYGDRCHVFCVRRRDDRLWEVNSETFIRRLVDEDGLPIGELPADVPPDEEMISLAVGTAYEGDLSLDLYRMDAPDEPSVHAQLLGLSTIPEDGQLWHDEE
;
A
#
# COMPACT_ATOMS: atom_id res chain seq x y z
N MET A 1 -2.44 -4.52 -22.03
CA MET A 1 -3.15 -3.59 -21.13
C MET A 1 -3.77 -4.47 -20.07
N SER A 2 -3.31 -4.36 -18.83
CA SER A 2 -3.95 -4.99 -17.66
C SER A 2 -5.33 -4.36 -17.45
N ASP A 3 -6.29 -5.15 -16.96
CA ASP A 3 -7.61 -4.66 -16.52
C ASP A 3 -7.38 -3.72 -15.33
N PRO A 4 -7.87 -2.46 -15.31
CA PRO A 4 -7.62 -1.54 -14.20
C PRO A 4 -8.08 -2.11 -12.84
N ARG A 5 -7.37 -1.76 -11.76
CA ARG A 5 -7.81 -2.13 -10.40
C ARG A 5 -9.14 -1.45 -10.10
N LYS A 6 -9.99 -2.16 -9.36
CA LYS A 6 -11.34 -1.71 -9.01
C LYS A 6 -11.54 -1.75 -7.52
N LEU A 7 -12.34 -0.82 -7.03
CA LEU A 7 -12.87 -0.83 -5.69
C LEU A 7 -13.81 -2.00 -5.55
N GLN A 8 -13.55 -2.79 -4.52
CA GLN A 8 -14.28 -3.99 -4.18
C GLN A 8 -14.75 -3.87 -2.74
N VAL A 9 -16.05 -4.00 -2.52
CA VAL A 9 -16.65 -4.14 -1.20
C VAL A 9 -17.11 -5.57 -1.06
N SER A 10 -16.72 -6.26 0.00
CA SER A 10 -17.18 -7.62 0.31
C SER A 10 -17.74 -7.65 1.73
N ALA A 11 -19.01 -7.99 1.86
CA ALA A 11 -19.70 -8.11 3.15
C ALA A 11 -20.13 -9.55 3.40
N PHE A 12 -19.77 -10.08 4.57
CA PHE A 12 -20.01 -11.46 4.97
C PHE A 12 -21.08 -11.47 6.08
N VAL A 13 -22.14 -12.26 5.87
CA VAL A 13 -23.37 -12.24 6.69
C VAL A 13 -23.83 -13.68 6.91
N ASP A 14 -24.14 -14.07 8.15
CA ASP A 14 -24.50 -15.45 8.51
C ASP A 14 -25.92 -15.86 8.09
N ASP A 15 -26.88 -14.95 8.21
CA ASP A 15 -28.30 -15.25 7.95
C ASP A 15 -28.96 -14.09 7.18
N PRO A 16 -28.82 -14.07 5.84
CA PRO A 16 -29.34 -12.99 5.03
C PRO A 16 -30.87 -12.93 5.09
N THR A 17 -31.40 -11.92 5.76
CA THR A 17 -32.84 -11.69 5.86
C THR A 17 -33.51 -11.47 4.48
N ASP A 18 -34.80 -11.81 4.37
CA ASP A 18 -35.58 -11.64 3.13
C ASP A 18 -35.62 -10.19 2.61
N ASN A 19 -35.32 -9.19 3.45
CA ASN A 19 -35.29 -7.78 3.07
C ASN A 19 -33.88 -7.20 2.90
N LEU A 20 -32.83 -8.02 3.05
CA LEU A 20 -31.43 -7.60 2.99
C LEU A 20 -31.11 -6.87 1.69
N VAL A 21 -31.53 -7.45 0.56
CA VAL A 21 -31.31 -6.87 -0.78
C VAL A 21 -31.91 -5.47 -0.89
N ARG A 22 -33.17 -5.32 -0.47
CA ARG A 22 -33.87 -4.03 -0.49
C ARG A 22 -33.13 -2.99 0.36
N ARG A 23 -32.77 -3.35 1.60
CA ARG A 23 -32.06 -2.46 2.52
C ARG A 23 -30.70 -2.04 1.94
N ALA A 24 -29.95 -2.96 1.35
CA ALA A 24 -28.67 -2.68 0.72
C ALA A 24 -28.80 -1.67 -0.43
N ILE A 25 -29.76 -1.89 -1.34
CA ILE A 25 -30.03 -0.98 -2.46
C ILE A 25 -30.43 0.41 -1.95
N GLU A 26 -31.33 0.47 -0.97
CA GLU A 26 -31.78 1.73 -0.36
C GLU A 26 -30.61 2.51 0.25
N ARG A 27 -29.75 1.85 1.03
CA ARG A 27 -28.60 2.52 1.67
C ARG A 27 -27.55 3.00 0.70
N LEU A 28 -27.24 2.19 -0.32
CA LEU A 28 -26.33 2.61 -1.39
C LEU A 28 -26.91 3.84 -2.11
N HIS A 29 -28.21 3.82 -2.42
CA HIS A 29 -28.89 4.94 -3.06
C HIS A 29 -28.87 6.23 -2.21
N GLU A 30 -29.22 6.12 -0.93
CA GLU A 30 -29.18 7.26 0.02
C GLU A 30 -27.78 7.85 0.18
N SER A 31 -26.73 7.06 -0.10
CA SER A 31 -25.32 7.44 0.02
C SER A 31 -24.67 7.85 -1.31
N GLY A 32 -25.47 8.06 -2.37
CA GLY A 32 -24.98 8.60 -3.64
C GLY A 32 -24.63 7.57 -4.72
N PHE A 33 -24.96 6.29 -4.55
CA PHE A 33 -24.92 5.30 -5.63
C PHE A 33 -26.24 5.32 -6.40
N GLU A 34 -26.25 5.94 -7.57
CA GLU A 34 -27.45 6.13 -8.36
C GLU A 34 -27.81 4.86 -9.16
N THR A 35 -29.10 4.58 -9.33
CA THR A 35 -29.59 3.48 -10.15
C THR A 35 -30.08 3.93 -11.54
N ASP A 36 -30.23 5.25 -11.77
CA ASP A 36 -30.34 6.00 -13.05
C ASP A 36 -30.57 7.50 -12.75
N TRP A 37 -29.87 8.39 -13.46
CA TRP A 37 -29.90 9.85 -13.28
C TRP A 37 -31.23 10.52 -13.69
N ASN A 38 -32.09 9.81 -14.44
CA ASN A 38 -33.28 10.39 -15.09
C ASN A 38 -34.63 9.88 -14.56
N ARG A 39 -34.68 9.13 -13.46
CA ARG A 39 -35.90 8.44 -13.01
C ARG A 39 -36.24 8.69 -11.54
N ALA A 40 -37.40 8.18 -11.12
CA ALA A 40 -37.90 8.33 -9.76
C ALA A 40 -36.90 7.74 -8.75
N ALA A 41 -36.76 8.39 -7.59
CA ALA A 41 -35.75 8.10 -6.56
C ALA A 41 -35.86 6.69 -5.92
N ASP A 42 -36.85 5.90 -6.28
CA ASP A 42 -37.15 4.58 -5.71
C ASP A 42 -37.15 3.44 -6.76
N GLN A 43 -36.52 3.68 -7.93
CA GLN A 43 -36.48 2.71 -9.03
C GLN A 43 -35.07 2.22 -9.36
N VAL A 44 -34.97 0.91 -9.64
CA VAL A 44 -33.80 0.29 -10.23
C VAL A 44 -34.00 0.20 -11.73
N HIS A 45 -33.12 0.84 -12.51
CA HIS A 45 -33.22 0.80 -13.96
C HIS A 45 -32.84 -0.56 -14.53
N TRP A 46 -31.81 -1.21 -13.99
CA TRP A 46 -31.30 -2.48 -14.50
C TRP A 46 -30.90 -3.41 -13.36
N TYR A 47 -31.38 -4.66 -13.43
CA TYR A 47 -30.97 -5.74 -12.53
C TYR A 47 -31.10 -7.10 -13.22
N GLU A 48 -30.39 -8.08 -12.68
CA GLU A 48 -30.47 -9.48 -13.08
C GLU A 48 -30.91 -10.32 -11.90
N VAL A 49 -31.75 -11.31 -12.17
CA VAL A 49 -32.24 -12.27 -11.19
C VAL A 49 -31.77 -13.67 -11.59
N GLY A 50 -31.23 -14.43 -10.63
CA GLY A 50 -30.74 -15.80 -10.83
C GLY A 50 -29.21 -15.93 -10.83
N SER A 51 -28.75 -17.18 -10.79
CA SER A 51 -27.33 -17.52 -10.82
C SER A 51 -26.77 -17.44 -12.25
N PHE A 52 -25.44 -17.33 -12.38
CA PHE A 52 -24.79 -17.37 -13.69
C PHE A 52 -25.02 -18.72 -14.41
N GLU A 53 -25.27 -19.79 -13.66
CA GLU A 53 -25.40 -21.16 -14.17
C GLU A 53 -26.83 -21.52 -14.60
N ASP A 54 -27.83 -21.11 -13.83
CA ASP A 54 -29.26 -21.35 -14.15
C ASP A 54 -29.79 -20.37 -15.20
N GLY A 55 -28.97 -19.38 -15.55
CA GLY A 55 -29.29 -18.29 -16.45
C GLY A 55 -29.83 -17.09 -15.68
N ARG A 56 -29.31 -15.92 -16.02
CA ARG A 56 -29.79 -14.66 -15.47
C ARG A 56 -30.91 -14.09 -16.33
N GLU A 57 -32.00 -13.70 -15.69
CA GLU A 57 -33.05 -12.94 -16.34
C GLU A 57 -32.81 -11.44 -16.10
N THR A 58 -32.49 -10.72 -17.17
CA THR A 58 -32.37 -9.26 -17.13
C THR A 58 -33.75 -8.62 -17.04
N ARG A 59 -33.92 -7.76 -16.04
CA ARG A 59 -35.13 -6.99 -15.78
C ARG A 59 -34.78 -5.51 -15.64
N ASN A 60 -35.79 -4.65 -15.84
CA ASN A 60 -35.59 -3.21 -15.85
C ASN A 60 -36.77 -2.49 -15.22
N ASP A 61 -36.51 -1.29 -14.70
CA ASP A 61 -37.51 -0.31 -14.27
C ASP A 61 -38.48 -0.82 -13.19
N SER A 62 -37.92 -1.37 -12.11
CA SER A 62 -38.67 -1.93 -10.97
C SER A 62 -38.41 -1.14 -9.69
N SER A 63 -39.36 -1.14 -8.74
CA SER A 63 -39.14 -0.53 -7.42
C SER A 63 -38.15 -1.36 -6.59
N PHE A 64 -37.55 -0.73 -5.56
CA PHE A 64 -36.65 -1.42 -4.62
C PHE A 64 -37.31 -2.65 -3.97
N ASP A 65 -38.59 -2.56 -3.60
CA ASP A 65 -39.36 -3.69 -3.06
C ASP A 65 -39.44 -4.87 -4.02
N THR A 66 -39.75 -4.59 -5.29
CA THR A 66 -39.87 -5.63 -6.32
C THR A 66 -38.52 -6.28 -6.58
N VAL A 67 -37.45 -5.49 -6.74
CA VAL A 67 -36.10 -6.03 -6.96
C VAL A 67 -35.65 -6.87 -5.78
N GLY A 68 -35.83 -6.37 -4.55
CA GLY A 68 -35.47 -7.09 -3.34
C GLY A 68 -36.17 -8.44 -3.23
N ALA A 69 -37.49 -8.47 -3.43
CA ALA A 69 -38.28 -9.71 -3.36
C ALA A 69 -37.89 -10.73 -4.45
N GLU A 70 -37.58 -10.27 -5.66
CA GLU A 70 -37.23 -11.14 -6.78
C GLU A 70 -35.84 -11.76 -6.63
N ILE A 71 -34.84 -10.96 -6.23
CA ILE A 71 -33.50 -11.47 -5.94
C ILE A 71 -33.53 -12.39 -4.71
N ALA A 72 -34.27 -12.03 -3.66
CA ALA A 72 -34.43 -12.90 -2.48
C ALA A 72 -35.07 -14.25 -2.82
N ALA A 73 -36.08 -14.26 -3.70
CA ALA A 73 -36.72 -15.49 -4.16
C ALA A 73 -35.80 -16.35 -5.04
N ALA A 74 -34.95 -15.73 -5.85
CA ALA A 74 -33.98 -16.42 -6.70
C ALA A 74 -32.66 -16.76 -6.00
N LYS A 75 -32.47 -16.29 -4.77
CA LYS A 75 -31.26 -16.46 -3.94
C LYS A 75 -29.98 -15.82 -4.49
N SER A 76 -30.00 -15.27 -5.70
CA SER A 76 -28.89 -14.51 -6.26
C SER A 76 -29.40 -13.48 -7.28
N GLY A 77 -28.65 -12.41 -7.43
CA GLY A 77 -28.93 -11.37 -8.42
C GLY A 77 -27.86 -10.29 -8.45
N VAL A 78 -27.97 -9.41 -9.44
CA VAL A 78 -27.06 -8.28 -9.62
C VAL A 78 -27.86 -7.02 -9.86
N VAL A 79 -27.48 -5.93 -9.20
CA VAL A 79 -28.02 -4.60 -9.43
C VAL A 79 -26.92 -3.72 -9.98
N ARG A 80 -27.21 -2.97 -11.04
CA ARG A 80 -26.29 -1.97 -11.56
C ARG A 80 -26.57 -0.63 -10.90
N THR A 81 -25.50 -0.02 -10.44
CA THR A 81 -25.46 1.32 -9.86
C THR A 81 -24.42 2.17 -10.59
N GLU A 82 -24.41 3.46 -10.30
CA GLU A 82 -23.47 4.42 -10.82
C GLU A 82 -22.95 5.32 -9.69
N PHE A 83 -21.65 5.54 -9.68
CA PHE A 83 -20.93 6.37 -8.72
C PHE A 83 -19.96 7.26 -9.49
N ALA A 84 -20.09 8.58 -9.36
CA ALA A 84 -19.22 9.56 -10.01
C ALA A 84 -19.00 9.29 -11.53
N ASP A 85 -20.10 9.09 -12.27
CA ASP A 85 -20.12 8.75 -13.71
C ASP A 85 -19.49 7.38 -14.07
N ARG A 86 -19.36 6.47 -13.10
CA ARG A 86 -18.79 5.12 -13.27
C ARG A 86 -19.77 4.05 -12.82
N TYR A 87 -19.89 2.97 -13.59
CA TYR A 87 -20.75 1.86 -13.21
C TYR A 87 -20.13 1.04 -12.07
N ALA A 88 -20.97 0.68 -11.11
CA ALA A 88 -20.69 -0.33 -10.11
C ALA A 88 -21.78 -1.41 -10.15
N LEU A 89 -21.38 -2.67 -9.99
CA LEU A 89 -22.26 -3.82 -9.91
C LEU A 89 -22.33 -4.29 -8.47
N VAL A 90 -23.55 -4.36 -7.93
CA VAL A 90 -23.85 -4.91 -6.61
C VAL A 90 -24.38 -6.32 -6.81
N THR A 91 -23.56 -7.32 -6.47
CA THR A 91 -23.89 -8.74 -6.56
C THR A 91 -24.38 -9.23 -5.20
N PHE A 92 -25.46 -10.00 -5.22
CA PHE A 92 -26.06 -10.64 -4.06
C PHE A 92 -25.98 -12.17 -4.20
N THR A 93 -25.49 -12.83 -3.15
CA THR A 93 -25.40 -14.29 -3.04
C THR A 93 -25.98 -14.70 -1.68
N LEU A 94 -27.28 -15.02 -1.65
CA LEU A 94 -28.03 -15.26 -0.40
C LEU A 94 -28.14 -16.75 -0.03
N ASP A 95 -27.81 -17.63 -0.97
CA ASP A 95 -27.69 -19.07 -0.77
C ASP A 95 -26.42 -19.49 -1.50
N ALA A 96 -25.37 -19.76 -0.74
CA ALA A 96 -24.15 -20.31 -1.30
C ALA A 96 -24.48 -21.75 -1.72
N ASP A 97 -24.51 -22.00 -3.03
CA ASP A 97 -24.53 -23.36 -3.57
C ASP A 97 -23.41 -24.19 -2.90
N GLU A 98 -23.54 -25.52 -2.78
CA GLU A 98 -22.55 -26.47 -2.20
C GLU A 98 -21.12 -26.38 -2.82
N ARG A 99 -20.92 -25.45 -3.76
CA ARG A 99 -19.77 -25.24 -4.63
C ARG A 99 -19.05 -23.90 -4.42
N TYR A 100 -19.66 -22.95 -3.71
CA TYR A 100 -18.92 -21.79 -3.19
C TYR A 100 -18.30 -22.20 -1.86
N ASP A 101 -17.09 -21.71 -1.56
CA ASP A 101 -16.60 -21.80 -0.18
C ASP A 101 -17.68 -21.25 0.75
N GLU A 102 -17.94 -21.92 1.88
CA GLU A 102 -18.98 -21.57 2.85
C GLU A 102 -18.85 -20.11 3.37
N LEU A 103 -17.80 -19.40 2.95
CA LEU A 103 -17.39 -18.06 3.32
C LEU A 103 -17.50 -17.05 2.17
N ALA A 104 -18.23 -17.34 1.08
CA ALA A 104 -18.42 -16.34 0.02
C ALA A 104 -19.15 -15.07 0.55
N PRO A 105 -18.79 -13.86 0.09
CA PRO A 105 -19.47 -12.65 0.51
C PRO A 105 -20.93 -12.65 0.03
N VAL A 106 -21.84 -12.28 0.93
CA VAL A 106 -23.27 -12.18 0.65
C VAL A 106 -23.59 -10.97 -0.22
N VAL A 107 -22.87 -9.87 -0.01
CA VAL A 107 -22.93 -8.68 -0.84
C VAL A 107 -21.54 -8.35 -1.35
N HIS A 108 -21.42 -8.19 -2.67
CA HIS A 108 -20.18 -7.77 -3.32
C HIS A 108 -20.43 -6.57 -4.23
N VAL A 109 -19.69 -5.48 -4.06
CA VAL A 109 -19.75 -4.31 -4.94
C VAL A 109 -18.44 -4.22 -5.72
N ASP A 110 -18.51 -4.15 -7.05
CA ASP A 110 -17.34 -4.02 -7.94
C ASP A 110 -17.57 -2.95 -9.03
N GLY A 111 -16.51 -2.35 -9.57
CA GLY A 111 -16.57 -1.57 -10.82
C GLY A 111 -16.05 -0.12 -10.75
N ILE A 112 -15.88 0.46 -9.57
CA ILE A 112 -15.29 1.81 -9.43
C ILE A 112 -13.78 1.68 -9.61
N THR A 113 -13.24 2.17 -10.72
CA THR A 113 -11.80 2.02 -11.01
C THR A 113 -10.94 2.94 -10.15
N GLU A 114 -9.71 2.53 -9.84
CA GLU A 114 -8.70 3.31 -9.09
C GLU A 114 -8.51 4.75 -9.61
N ARG A 115 -8.63 4.96 -10.93
CA ARG A 115 -8.60 6.28 -11.60
C ARG A 115 -9.59 7.32 -11.06
N ALA A 116 -10.62 6.90 -10.32
CA ALA A 116 -11.51 7.83 -9.64
C ALA A 116 -10.82 8.59 -8.49
N PHE A 117 -9.65 8.13 -8.05
CA PHE A 117 -8.91 8.63 -6.88
C PHE A 117 -7.46 9.04 -7.19
N GLU A 118 -6.86 8.53 -8.27
CA GLU A 118 -5.46 8.77 -8.64
C GLU A 118 -5.11 10.25 -8.89
N SER A 119 -3.94 10.67 -8.45
CA SER A 119 -3.47 12.07 -8.49
C SER A 119 -3.19 12.61 -9.90
N ASN A 120 -2.89 11.74 -10.85
CA ASN A 120 -2.69 12.09 -12.27
C ASN A 120 -4.01 12.38 -13.01
N GLU A 121 -5.15 11.86 -12.52
CA GLU A 121 -6.47 12.00 -13.12
C GLU A 121 -7.35 12.99 -12.34
N VAL A 122 -7.18 13.08 -11.02
CA VAL A 122 -8.08 13.80 -10.11
C VAL A 122 -7.30 14.58 -9.05
N SER A 123 -7.66 15.85 -8.84
CA SER A 123 -7.09 16.65 -7.74
C SER A 123 -7.48 16.11 -6.36
N ALA A 124 -6.78 16.56 -5.32
CA ALA A 124 -6.92 16.03 -3.97
C ALA A 124 -8.35 16.15 -3.39
N GLU A 125 -8.98 17.31 -3.58
CA GLU A 125 -10.30 17.61 -3.02
C GLU A 125 -11.41 16.71 -3.60
N PRO A 126 -11.61 16.57 -4.92
CA PRO A 126 -12.60 15.64 -5.47
C PRO A 126 -12.29 14.17 -5.16
N ALA A 127 -11.01 13.77 -5.07
CA ALA A 127 -10.65 12.41 -4.67
C ALA A 127 -11.08 12.13 -3.22
N ARG A 128 -10.89 13.11 -2.33
CA ARG A 128 -11.31 13.03 -0.93
C ARG A 128 -12.83 13.02 -0.79
N GLU A 129 -13.54 13.91 -1.48
CA GLU A 129 -15.01 13.93 -1.48
C GLU A 129 -15.58 12.58 -1.92
N ARG A 130 -15.05 11.99 -3.00
CA ARG A 130 -15.44 10.65 -3.45
C ARG A 130 -15.14 9.58 -2.40
N ALA A 131 -13.98 9.65 -1.76
CA ALA A 131 -13.60 8.70 -0.74
C ALA A 131 -14.50 8.80 0.50
N GLU A 132 -14.93 10.01 0.87
CA GLU A 132 -15.92 10.25 1.93
C GLU A 132 -17.31 9.72 1.54
N THR A 133 -17.76 9.89 0.30
CA THR A 133 -19.02 9.29 -0.18
C THR A 133 -18.98 7.76 -0.14
N VAL A 134 -17.86 7.14 -0.53
CA VAL A 134 -17.71 5.68 -0.44
C VAL A 134 -17.70 5.23 1.02
N GLU A 135 -17.05 5.95 1.93
CA GLU A 135 -17.11 5.67 3.37
C GLU A 135 -18.55 5.70 3.88
N GLU A 136 -19.31 6.76 3.57
CA GLU A 136 -20.72 6.89 3.98
C GLU A 136 -21.56 5.72 3.49
N ALA A 137 -21.39 5.32 2.22
CA ALA A 137 -22.08 4.18 1.65
C ALA A 137 -21.71 2.85 2.32
N VAL A 138 -20.43 2.66 2.65
CA VAL A 138 -19.95 1.45 3.33
C VAL A 138 -20.45 1.37 4.76
N VAL A 139 -20.43 2.48 5.50
CA VAL A 139 -20.99 2.55 6.87
C VAL A 139 -22.49 2.27 6.85
N ALA A 140 -23.24 2.92 5.97
CA ALA A 140 -24.67 2.71 5.85
C ALA A 140 -25.00 1.25 5.45
N LEU A 141 -24.20 0.67 4.55
CA LEU A 141 -24.33 -0.73 4.17
C LEU A 141 -24.03 -1.66 5.34
N ALA A 142 -22.94 -1.43 6.09
CA ALA A 142 -22.58 -2.23 7.25
C ALA A 142 -23.70 -2.21 8.32
N GLU A 143 -24.28 -1.05 8.62
CA GLU A 143 -25.40 -0.94 9.55
C GLU A 143 -26.69 -1.59 9.03
N ALA A 144 -26.86 -1.66 7.72
CA ALA A 144 -28.01 -2.31 7.11
C ALA A 144 -27.88 -3.84 7.07
N LEU A 145 -26.68 -4.34 6.79
CA LEU A 145 -26.40 -5.76 6.63
C LEU A 145 -26.08 -6.45 7.96
N ASP A 146 -25.55 -5.71 8.92
CA ASP A 146 -24.97 -6.23 10.17
C ASP A 146 -23.98 -7.38 9.90
N PRO A 147 -22.94 -7.13 9.07
CA PRO A 147 -22.03 -8.19 8.65
C PRO A 147 -21.13 -8.59 9.82
N TRP A 148 -20.74 -9.86 9.91
CA TRP A 148 -19.70 -10.26 10.87
C TRP A 148 -18.31 -9.76 10.44
N TYR A 149 -18.11 -9.56 9.13
CA TYR A 149 -16.94 -8.93 8.54
C TYR A 149 -17.31 -8.18 7.25
N LEU A 150 -16.71 -7.01 7.04
CA LEU A 150 -16.77 -6.31 5.75
C LEU A 150 -15.41 -5.73 5.43
N THR A 151 -14.99 -5.84 4.17
CA THR A 151 -13.73 -5.24 3.70
C THR A 151 -13.94 -4.45 2.41
N VAL A 152 -13.16 -3.39 2.26
CA VAL A 152 -13.09 -2.56 1.06
C VAL A 152 -11.65 -2.47 0.60
N SER A 153 -11.38 -2.78 -0.66
CA SER A 153 -10.04 -2.71 -1.24
C SER A 153 -10.08 -2.15 -2.66
N ILE A 154 -8.92 -1.69 -3.18
CA ILE A 154 -8.73 -1.42 -4.61
C ILE A 154 -7.65 -2.36 -5.12
N ARG A 155 -8.05 -3.45 -5.77
CA ARG A 155 -7.13 -4.51 -6.25
C ARG A 155 -7.61 -5.11 -7.57
N HIS A 156 -6.77 -5.94 -8.18
CA HIS A 156 -7.28 -6.91 -9.15
C HIS A 156 -8.04 -8.02 -8.40
N ILE A 157 -9.08 -8.60 -9.00
CA ILE A 157 -9.91 -9.64 -8.36
C ILE A 157 -9.08 -10.86 -7.92
N ASP A 158 -8.00 -11.14 -8.64
CA ASP A 158 -7.07 -12.25 -8.37
C ASP A 158 -6.09 -11.94 -7.21
N GLU A 159 -6.08 -10.71 -6.68
CA GLU A 159 -5.18 -10.21 -5.62
C GLU A 159 -5.89 -10.02 -4.27
N LEU A 160 -7.10 -10.58 -4.11
CA LEU A 160 -7.86 -10.53 -2.86
C LEU A 160 -7.37 -11.52 -1.78
N MET A 161 -6.35 -12.33 -2.08
CA MET A 161 -5.74 -13.23 -1.11
C MET A 161 -5.25 -12.44 0.11
N GLY A 162 -5.61 -12.90 1.31
CA GLY A 162 -5.25 -12.25 2.58
C GLY A 162 -6.26 -11.21 3.11
N LEU A 163 -7.22 -10.77 2.29
CA LEU A 163 -8.30 -9.85 2.70
C LEU A 163 -9.60 -10.56 3.10
N HIS A 164 -9.81 -11.77 2.60
CA HIS A 164 -10.99 -12.57 2.90
C HIS A 164 -10.66 -13.55 4.03
N PRO A 165 -11.59 -13.75 4.96
CA PRO A 165 -11.41 -14.70 6.04
C PRO A 165 -11.44 -16.15 5.51
N ASP A 166 -10.58 -17.00 6.06
CA ASP A 166 -10.50 -18.42 5.72
C ASP A 166 -11.41 -19.31 6.59
N GLU A 167 -12.01 -18.78 7.66
CA GLU A 167 -12.89 -19.51 8.58
C GLU A 167 -13.91 -18.60 9.30
N HIS A 168 -14.96 -19.22 9.85
CA HIS A 168 -15.99 -18.60 10.69
C HIS A 168 -16.21 -19.36 12.01
N PRO A 169 -16.22 -18.72 13.20
CA PRO A 169 -15.74 -17.36 13.46
C PRO A 169 -14.20 -17.32 13.33
N PRO A 170 -13.63 -16.19 12.89
CA PRO A 170 -12.24 -16.14 12.47
C PRO A 170 -11.28 -16.11 13.67
N ASN A 171 -10.46 -17.16 13.83
CA ASN A 171 -9.31 -17.14 14.73
C ASN A 171 -7.99 -16.89 13.96
N SER A 172 -8.03 -16.99 12.63
CA SER A 172 -6.91 -16.78 11.71
C SER A 172 -7.42 -16.68 10.26
N GLY A 173 -6.69 -16.00 9.38
CA GLY A 173 -6.97 -16.01 7.93
C GLY A 173 -6.86 -14.64 7.24
N LEU A 174 -6.93 -13.54 7.99
CA LEU A 174 -6.59 -12.23 7.43
C LEU A 174 -5.09 -12.00 7.52
N GLU A 175 -4.46 -11.76 6.38
CA GLU A 175 -3.04 -11.40 6.25
C GLU A 175 -2.86 -9.89 6.01
N GLU A 176 -3.94 -9.16 5.73
CA GLU A 176 -3.93 -7.70 5.64
C GLU A 176 -5.27 -7.05 6.05
N LEU A 177 -5.25 -5.73 6.19
CA LEU A 177 -6.45 -4.89 6.29
C LEU A 177 -6.79 -4.29 4.93
N GLY A 178 -8.08 -4.21 4.63
CA GLY A 178 -8.57 -3.42 3.50
C GLY A 178 -8.38 -1.93 3.74
N TRP A 179 -8.57 -1.13 2.69
CA TRP A 179 -8.66 0.33 2.80
C TRP A 179 -9.70 0.76 3.84
N MET A 180 -10.82 0.04 3.88
CA MET A 180 -11.77 0.09 4.98
C MET A 180 -12.10 -1.33 5.44
N THR A 181 -12.38 -1.50 6.72
CA THR A 181 -12.72 -2.80 7.31
C THR A 181 -13.72 -2.62 8.44
N VAL A 182 -14.71 -3.49 8.53
CA VAL A 182 -15.67 -3.54 9.64
C VAL A 182 -15.53 -4.87 10.34
N PHE A 183 -15.32 -4.81 11.65
CA PHE A 183 -15.23 -5.97 12.54
C PHE A 183 -16.40 -5.97 13.54
N SER A 184 -17.19 -7.03 13.53
CA SER A 184 -18.25 -7.24 14.52
C SER A 184 -17.73 -7.93 15.80
N GLU A 185 -18.62 -8.14 16.78
CA GLU A 185 -18.22 -8.51 18.15
C GLU A 185 -17.38 -9.78 18.24
N GLU A 186 -17.55 -10.68 17.28
CA GLU A 186 -16.88 -11.99 17.21
C GLU A 186 -15.36 -11.86 17.05
N TRP A 187 -14.88 -10.77 16.44
CA TRP A 187 -13.46 -10.51 16.24
C TRP A 187 -12.76 -9.96 17.49
N PHE A 188 -13.51 -9.27 18.35
CA PHE A 188 -12.92 -8.51 19.46
C PHE A 188 -12.08 -9.35 20.43
N PRO A 189 -12.49 -10.59 20.80
CA PRO A 189 -11.65 -11.43 21.65
C PRO A 189 -10.27 -11.70 21.05
N GLY A 190 -10.18 -11.93 19.74
CA GLY A 190 -8.92 -12.17 19.02
C GLY A 190 -8.00 -10.96 19.02
N PHE A 191 -8.58 -9.76 18.94
CA PHE A 191 -7.82 -8.49 18.96
C PHE A 191 -7.51 -7.97 20.36
N GLY A 192 -7.89 -8.66 21.44
CA GLY A 192 -7.68 -8.20 22.81
C GLY A 192 -8.74 -7.22 23.32
N GLY A 193 -9.90 -7.17 22.67
CA GLY A 193 -11.10 -6.42 23.07
C GLY A 193 -11.49 -5.32 22.08
N ARG A 194 -12.75 -4.87 22.16
CA ARG A 194 -13.30 -3.82 21.29
C ARG A 194 -12.52 -2.51 21.37
N ASP A 195 -12.17 -2.10 22.59
CA ASP A 195 -11.44 -0.85 22.83
C ASP A 195 -10.10 -0.84 22.10
N ARG A 196 -9.45 -2.01 22.01
CA ARG A 196 -8.21 -2.17 21.23
C ARG A 196 -8.45 -1.96 19.74
N VAL A 197 -9.54 -2.47 19.18
CA VAL A 197 -9.89 -2.21 17.77
C VAL A 197 -10.14 -0.71 17.53
N LEU A 198 -10.82 -0.03 18.44
CA LEU A 198 -11.06 1.42 18.37
C LEU A 198 -9.76 2.25 18.50
N ASP A 199 -8.77 1.74 19.25
CA ASP A 199 -7.46 2.36 19.45
C ASP A 199 -6.45 1.99 18.34
N ALA A 200 -6.86 1.28 17.29
CA ALA A 200 -5.99 0.90 16.18
C ALA A 200 -5.36 2.14 15.51
N PRO A 201 -4.07 2.08 15.12
CA PRO A 201 -3.36 3.21 14.52
C PRO A 201 -3.71 3.40 13.04
N VAL A 202 -4.98 3.68 12.77
CA VAL A 202 -5.53 3.89 11.42
C VAL A 202 -5.95 5.35 11.21
N TRP A 203 -6.24 5.74 9.97
CA TRP A 203 -6.75 7.09 9.65
C TRP A 203 -8.04 7.43 10.41
N LYS A 204 -8.98 6.48 10.50
CA LYS A 204 -10.22 6.65 11.26
C LYS A 204 -10.68 5.31 11.83
N ALA A 205 -11.08 5.34 13.11
CA ALA A 205 -11.77 4.25 13.79
C ALA A 205 -13.07 4.78 14.41
N ALA A 206 -14.16 4.03 14.29
CA ALA A 206 -15.46 4.41 14.85
C ALA A 206 -16.31 3.18 15.20
N GLU A 207 -17.10 3.29 16.25
CA GLU A 207 -18.16 2.32 16.57
C GLU A 207 -19.40 2.64 15.74
N LEU A 208 -20.01 1.61 15.14
CA LEU A 208 -21.26 1.68 14.40
C LEU A 208 -22.47 1.44 15.31
N ASP A 209 -23.67 1.78 14.85
CA ASP A 209 -24.91 1.55 15.63
C ASP A 209 -25.17 0.06 15.93
N THR A 210 -24.57 -0.85 15.17
CA THR A 210 -24.63 -2.30 15.40
C THR A 210 -23.70 -2.78 16.52
N GLY A 211 -22.79 -1.92 17.00
CA GLY A 211 -21.71 -2.29 17.92
C GLY A 211 -20.45 -2.83 17.24
N ALA A 212 -20.48 -2.99 15.91
CA ALA A 212 -19.30 -3.26 15.11
C ALA A 212 -18.33 -2.06 15.11
N VAL A 213 -17.06 -2.29 14.81
CA VAL A 213 -16.04 -1.25 14.68
C VAL A 213 -15.63 -1.11 13.21
N PHE A 214 -15.78 0.09 12.68
CA PHE A 214 -15.30 0.52 11.38
C PHE A 214 -13.88 1.09 11.50
N LEU A 215 -12.98 0.63 10.63
CA LEU A 215 -11.61 1.11 10.46
C LEU A 215 -11.42 1.59 9.02
N ARG A 216 -10.68 2.68 8.84
CA ARG A 216 -10.20 3.20 7.55
C ARG A 216 -8.71 3.47 7.67
N THR A 217 -7.89 2.83 6.84
CA THR A 217 -6.43 2.93 6.92
C THR A 217 -5.91 4.24 6.35
N ASP A 218 -6.56 4.74 5.28
CA ASP A 218 -6.08 5.88 4.50
C ASP A 218 -7.19 6.85 4.09
N PRO A 219 -6.87 8.13 3.83
CA PRO A 219 -7.84 9.13 3.39
C PRO A 219 -8.34 8.95 1.95
N VAL A 220 -7.69 8.14 1.12
CA VAL A 220 -8.17 7.73 -0.20
C VAL A 220 -7.71 6.30 -0.45
N PRO A 221 -8.41 5.52 -1.28
CA PRO A 221 -7.96 4.17 -1.58
C PRO A 221 -6.80 4.14 -2.58
N GLY A 222 -6.01 3.07 -2.55
CA GLY A 222 -4.95 2.79 -3.52
C GLY A 222 -3.57 3.25 -3.07
N HIS A 223 -2.67 3.50 -4.02
CA HIS A 223 -1.31 3.94 -3.71
C HIS A 223 -1.31 5.28 -2.97
N VAL A 224 -0.44 5.37 -1.96
CA VAL A 224 -0.23 6.53 -1.10
C VAL A 224 -0.14 7.80 -1.95
N ARG A 225 -1.16 8.65 -1.83
CA ARG A 225 -1.13 10.02 -2.36
C ARG A 225 -0.28 10.85 -1.41
N PRO A 226 0.94 11.27 -1.76
CA PRO A 226 1.82 11.98 -0.83
C PRO A 226 1.21 13.31 -0.36
N ASP A 227 0.30 13.88 -1.16
CA ASP A 227 -0.44 15.10 -0.85
C ASP A 227 -1.61 14.91 0.13
N LEU A 228 -1.95 13.67 0.44
CA LEU A 228 -3.07 13.31 1.34
C LEU A 228 -2.68 12.31 2.43
N SER A 229 -1.58 11.58 2.30
CA SER A 229 -1.16 10.56 3.25
C SER A 229 -0.95 11.13 4.64
N GLY A 230 -1.61 10.53 5.64
CA GLY A 230 -1.29 10.78 7.04
C GLY A 230 -0.05 10.00 7.46
N ASP A 231 0.70 10.52 8.43
CA ASP A 231 1.87 9.86 9.04
C ASP A 231 1.43 8.66 9.93
N HIS A 232 0.79 7.65 9.34
CA HIS A 232 0.49 6.39 10.02
C HIS A 232 1.65 5.42 9.85
N GLU A 233 2.77 5.74 10.49
CA GLU A 233 3.99 4.93 10.42
C GLU A 233 3.84 3.58 11.16
N VAL A 234 2.88 3.50 12.08
CA VAL A 234 2.62 2.31 12.89
C VAL A 234 1.67 1.38 12.16
N SER A 235 2.11 0.15 11.91
CA SER A 235 1.29 -0.88 11.27
C SER A 235 0.06 -1.24 12.11
N ALA A 236 -1.14 -0.93 11.59
CA ALA A 236 -2.40 -1.36 12.18
C ALA A 236 -2.57 -2.89 12.14
N TYR A 237 -1.98 -3.54 11.13
CA TYR A 237 -1.96 -5.00 11.05
C TYR A 237 -1.19 -5.61 12.22
N GLU A 238 0.06 -5.21 12.44
CA GLU A 238 0.87 -5.73 13.56
C GLU A 238 0.23 -5.41 14.93
N TYR A 239 -0.42 -4.24 15.03
CA TYR A 239 -1.15 -3.88 16.23
C TYR A 239 -2.34 -4.82 16.49
N LEU A 240 -3.20 -5.07 15.50
CA LEU A 240 -4.41 -5.87 15.70
C LEU A 240 -4.12 -7.37 15.72
N PHE A 241 -3.43 -7.89 14.72
CA PHE A 241 -3.27 -9.32 14.49
C PHE A 241 -2.09 -9.92 15.25
N GLU A 242 -0.99 -9.19 15.42
CA GLU A 242 0.16 -9.67 16.20
C GLU A 242 0.11 -9.23 17.67
N GLY A 243 -0.88 -8.41 18.05
CA GLY A 243 -1.06 -7.96 19.43
C GLY A 243 0.03 -7.01 19.93
N ARG A 244 0.84 -6.45 19.04
CA ARG A 244 1.94 -5.53 19.39
C ARG A 244 1.40 -4.18 19.86
N SER A 245 2.03 -3.55 20.84
CA SER A 245 1.61 -2.23 21.29
C SER A 245 2.15 -1.12 20.37
N VAL A 246 1.44 0.02 20.31
CA VAL A 246 1.93 1.22 19.59
C VAL A 246 3.31 1.65 20.09
N THR A 247 3.58 1.50 21.39
CA THR A 247 4.89 1.84 21.98
C THR A 247 6.00 0.93 21.45
N GLU A 248 5.77 -0.38 21.36
CA GLU A 248 6.75 -1.32 20.81
C GLU A 248 7.01 -1.07 19.33
N LEU A 249 5.95 -0.81 18.56
CA LEU A 249 6.05 -0.54 17.13
C LEU A 249 6.81 0.77 16.86
N ARG A 250 6.50 1.84 17.59
CA ARG A 250 7.25 3.10 17.50
C ARG A 250 8.71 2.93 17.88
N ALA A 251 9.00 2.21 18.97
CA ALA A 251 10.38 1.95 19.37
C ALA A 251 11.15 1.14 18.32
N GLU A 252 10.49 0.24 17.59
CA GLU A 252 11.10 -0.46 16.47
C GLU A 252 11.34 0.46 15.27
N ILE A 253 10.37 1.32 14.91
CA ILE A 253 10.52 2.31 13.84
C ILE A 253 11.68 3.24 14.16
N ASP A 254 11.72 3.81 15.37
CA ASP A 254 12.79 4.69 15.83
C ASP A 254 14.16 3.98 15.76
N ARG A 255 14.22 2.72 16.21
CA ARG A 255 15.44 1.90 16.10
C ARG A 255 15.85 1.71 14.64
N LYS A 256 14.92 1.35 13.75
CA LYS A 256 15.20 1.12 12.33
C LYS A 256 15.69 2.39 11.64
N ARG A 257 15.10 3.55 11.96
CA ARG A 257 15.54 4.87 11.49
C ARG A 257 16.92 5.26 12.00
N SER A 258 17.27 4.83 13.21
CA SER A 258 18.60 5.05 13.79
C SER A 258 19.61 3.94 13.46
N THR A 259 19.28 2.98 12.57
CA THR A 259 20.17 1.90 12.19
C THR A 259 20.48 1.98 10.70
N PHE A 260 21.72 2.30 10.35
CA PHE A 260 22.16 2.39 8.97
C PHE A 260 22.52 1.01 8.39
N VAL A 261 22.21 0.83 7.11
CA VAL A 261 22.49 -0.36 6.33
C VAL A 261 23.37 0.06 5.16
N ASP A 262 24.64 -0.34 5.21
CA ASP A 262 25.55 -0.27 4.08
C ASP A 262 25.58 -1.62 3.36
N PRO A 263 24.92 -1.75 2.20
CA PRO A 263 24.77 -3.06 1.56
C PRO A 263 26.12 -3.61 1.05
N PHE A 264 27.14 -2.76 0.90
CA PHE A 264 28.48 -3.20 0.49
C PHE A 264 29.22 -3.97 1.59
N ARG A 265 28.72 -3.95 2.84
CA ARG A 265 29.23 -4.81 3.93
C ARG A 265 29.00 -6.30 3.70
N GLU A 266 28.07 -6.66 2.82
CA GLU A 266 27.80 -8.05 2.45
C GLU A 266 28.70 -8.57 1.33
N LEU A 267 29.43 -7.69 0.64
CA LEU A 267 30.34 -8.11 -0.43
C LEU A 267 31.54 -8.85 0.14
N GLU A 268 31.94 -9.95 -0.48
CA GLU A 268 33.22 -10.57 -0.16
C GLU A 268 34.39 -9.69 -0.67
N PRO A 269 35.57 -9.72 -0.01
CA PRO A 269 36.73 -8.99 -0.50
C PRO A 269 37.05 -9.33 -1.96
N GLY A 270 37.10 -8.30 -2.81
CA GLY A 270 37.34 -8.45 -4.24
C GLY A 270 36.09 -8.50 -5.12
N GLU A 271 34.89 -8.67 -4.56
CA GLU A 271 33.64 -8.59 -5.32
C GLU A 271 33.40 -7.17 -5.85
N LEU A 272 32.71 -7.10 -6.99
CA LEU A 272 32.41 -5.87 -7.69
C LEU A 272 30.95 -5.49 -7.52
N ALA A 273 30.69 -4.19 -7.43
CA ALA A 273 29.33 -3.66 -7.41
C ALA A 273 29.29 -2.25 -8.00
N SER A 274 28.09 -1.76 -8.32
CA SER A 274 27.91 -0.36 -8.72
C SER A 274 27.51 0.50 -7.52
N ASP A 275 28.27 1.56 -7.26
CA ASP A 275 27.98 2.53 -6.19
C ASP A 275 27.59 3.90 -6.77
N PRO A 276 26.33 4.35 -6.63
CA PRO A 276 25.92 5.71 -6.94
C PRO A 276 26.33 6.64 -5.81
N VAL A 277 27.12 7.67 -6.13
CA VAL A 277 27.75 8.53 -5.11
C VAL A 277 27.64 10.02 -5.40
N VAL A 278 27.74 10.82 -4.34
CA VAL A 278 27.79 12.30 -4.35
C VAL A 278 29.11 12.78 -3.76
N CYS A 279 29.74 13.78 -4.38
CA CYS A 279 30.93 14.46 -3.86
C CYS A 279 30.57 15.80 -3.22
N GLU A 280 31.47 16.37 -2.42
CA GLU A 280 31.22 17.59 -1.64
C GLU A 280 30.78 18.76 -2.52
N ALA A 281 31.43 18.95 -3.67
CA ALA A 281 31.18 20.07 -4.57
C ALA A 281 29.74 20.15 -5.10
N HIS A 282 29.03 19.03 -5.13
CA HIS A 282 27.65 18.94 -5.64
C HIS A 282 26.64 18.58 -4.56
N ALA A 283 27.09 18.38 -3.33
CA ALA A 283 26.19 18.15 -2.23
C ALA A 283 25.52 19.46 -1.80
N PRO A 284 24.22 19.45 -1.50
CA PRO A 284 23.52 20.64 -1.00
C PRO A 284 23.85 20.97 0.48
N PHE A 285 24.87 20.35 1.08
CA PHE A 285 25.25 20.44 2.50
C PHE A 285 26.77 20.28 2.70
N GLU A 286 27.26 20.63 3.90
CA GLU A 286 28.69 20.55 4.27
C GLU A 286 29.12 19.12 4.65
N PHE A 287 30.30 18.66 4.21
CA PHE A 287 30.79 17.28 4.41
C PHE A 287 31.56 17.05 5.73
N GLU A 288 31.78 18.09 6.54
CA GLU A 288 32.72 18.01 7.66
C GLU A 288 32.33 16.93 8.68
N GLY A 289 33.18 15.90 8.80
CA GLY A 289 33.05 14.86 9.83
C GLY A 289 32.30 13.60 9.44
N MET A 290 31.91 13.43 8.16
CA MET A 290 31.31 12.24 7.54
C MET A 290 30.59 11.28 8.48
N ASP A 291 29.29 11.51 8.61
CA ASP A 291 28.37 10.73 9.43
C ASP A 291 27.02 10.72 8.71
N TYR A 292 26.58 9.55 8.24
CA TYR A 292 25.30 9.39 7.55
C TYR A 292 24.11 9.83 8.42
N GLY A 293 24.26 9.80 9.76
CA GLY A 293 23.27 10.30 10.71
C GLY A 293 23.08 11.82 10.73
N THR A 294 23.94 12.57 10.04
CA THR A 294 23.84 14.03 9.93
C THR A 294 23.28 14.51 8.59
N PHE A 295 22.91 13.58 7.71
CA PHE A 295 22.49 13.91 6.35
C PHE A 295 21.08 14.51 6.33
N PRO A 296 20.83 15.48 5.44
CA PRO A 296 19.48 15.96 5.22
C PRO A 296 18.58 14.84 4.69
N ASP A 297 17.39 14.67 5.29
CA ASP A 297 16.37 13.71 4.86
C ASP A 297 15.82 14.02 3.44
N ASP A 298 16.04 15.24 2.93
CA ASP A 298 15.51 15.74 1.65
C ASP A 298 16.48 15.61 0.47
N LEU A 299 17.52 14.78 0.59
CA LEU A 299 18.41 14.48 -0.53
C LEU A 299 17.63 13.81 -1.67
N ASP A 300 17.59 14.44 -2.85
CA ASP A 300 17.06 13.79 -4.04
C ASP A 300 18.07 12.70 -4.47
N TYR A 301 17.69 11.43 -4.38
CA TYR A 301 18.49 10.29 -4.85
C TYR A 301 18.82 10.36 -6.37
N GLY A 302 18.21 11.30 -7.10
CA GLY A 302 18.58 11.69 -8.46
C GLY A 302 19.85 12.53 -8.58
N ASP A 303 20.29 13.24 -7.53
CA ASP A 303 21.41 14.20 -7.51
C ASP A 303 22.79 13.51 -7.40
N ARG A 304 22.95 12.35 -8.03
CA ARG A 304 24.24 11.65 -8.08
C ARG A 304 25.27 12.43 -8.89
N CYS A 305 26.51 12.45 -8.40
CA CYS A 305 27.66 12.94 -9.17
C CYS A 305 28.17 11.87 -10.12
N HIS A 306 28.30 10.65 -9.60
CA HIS A 306 28.93 9.55 -10.29
C HIS A 306 28.24 8.22 -9.97
N VAL A 307 28.41 7.25 -10.87
CA VAL A 307 28.18 5.84 -10.58
C VAL A 307 29.47 5.10 -10.90
N PHE A 308 30.11 4.50 -9.90
CA PHE A 308 31.36 3.78 -10.07
C PHE A 308 31.17 2.28 -10.04
N CYS A 309 31.99 1.56 -10.81
CA CYS A 309 32.25 0.15 -10.56
C CYS A 309 33.28 0.08 -9.43
N VAL A 310 32.85 -0.33 -8.26
CA VAL A 310 33.67 -0.41 -7.05
C VAL A 310 33.99 -1.85 -6.70
N ARG A 311 35.09 -2.01 -5.97
CA ARG A 311 35.52 -3.27 -5.37
C ARG A 311 35.75 -3.08 -3.89
N ARG A 312 35.25 -4.02 -3.10
CA ARG A 312 35.53 -4.06 -1.65
C ARG A 312 36.95 -4.53 -1.38
N ARG A 313 37.68 -3.77 -0.57
CA ARG A 313 38.95 -4.15 0.05
C ARG A 313 38.87 -3.81 1.53
N ASP A 314 38.75 -4.83 2.38
CA ASP A 314 38.48 -4.67 3.81
C ASP A 314 37.22 -3.80 4.03
N ASP A 315 37.32 -2.72 4.81
CA ASP A 315 36.22 -1.80 5.10
C ASP A 315 36.20 -0.58 4.16
N ARG A 316 36.67 -0.75 2.92
CA ARG A 316 36.82 0.34 1.94
C ARG A 316 36.39 -0.09 0.54
N LEU A 317 35.87 0.88 -0.21
CA LEU A 317 35.50 0.75 -1.61
C LEU A 317 36.47 1.54 -2.49
N TRP A 318 36.90 0.89 -3.56
CA TRP A 318 37.86 1.42 -4.52
C TRP A 318 37.30 1.26 -5.93
N GLU A 319 37.45 2.28 -6.77
CA GLU A 319 37.10 2.14 -8.19
C GLU A 319 38.05 1.15 -8.87
N VAL A 320 37.50 0.29 -9.72
CA VAL A 320 38.22 -0.88 -10.20
C VAL A 320 39.37 -0.56 -11.15
N ASN A 321 39.23 0.44 -12.02
CA ASN A 321 40.17 0.69 -13.11
C ASN A 321 41.35 1.58 -12.71
N SER A 322 41.07 2.66 -11.98
CA SER A 322 42.04 3.65 -11.49
C SER A 322 42.66 3.26 -10.16
N GLU A 323 42.01 2.36 -9.41
CA GLU A 323 42.32 2.09 -8.02
C GLU A 323 42.23 3.34 -7.11
N THR A 324 41.39 4.31 -7.47
CA THR A 324 41.09 5.46 -6.62
C THR A 324 40.17 5.07 -5.47
N PHE A 325 40.46 5.57 -4.28
CA PHE A 325 39.60 5.41 -3.10
C PHE A 325 38.29 6.16 -3.32
N ILE A 326 37.16 5.51 -3.01
CA ILE A 326 35.83 6.12 -3.12
C ILE A 326 35.32 6.46 -1.73
N ARG A 327 35.18 5.45 -0.86
CA ARG A 327 34.70 5.62 0.51
C ARG A 327 35.01 4.45 1.42
N ARG A 328 34.91 4.68 2.73
CA ARG A 328 34.82 3.62 3.75
C ARG A 328 33.40 3.05 3.80
N LEU A 329 33.31 1.82 4.30
CA LEU A 329 32.04 1.23 4.67
C LEU A 329 31.49 1.91 5.93
N VAL A 330 30.18 1.82 6.13
CA VAL A 330 29.48 2.50 7.22
C VAL A 330 28.90 1.49 8.21
N ASP A 331 29.04 1.75 9.51
CA ASP A 331 28.46 0.90 10.55
C ASP A 331 26.97 1.17 10.77
N GLU A 332 26.39 0.51 11.78
CA GLU A 332 24.97 0.63 12.10
C GLU A 332 24.60 2.00 12.67
N ASP A 333 25.56 2.78 13.16
CA ASP A 333 25.34 4.12 13.68
C ASP A 333 25.49 5.20 12.58
N GLY A 334 25.78 4.81 11.33
CA GLY A 334 26.02 5.74 10.24
C GLY A 334 27.46 6.24 10.16
N LEU A 335 28.37 5.66 10.95
CA LEU A 335 29.75 6.11 11.05
C LEU A 335 30.69 5.32 10.12
N PRO A 336 31.66 5.98 9.47
CA PRO A 336 32.67 5.31 8.67
C PRO A 336 33.54 4.33 9.48
N ILE A 337 33.68 3.10 8.99
CA ILE A 337 34.48 2.04 9.60
C ILE A 337 35.95 2.20 9.22
N GLY A 338 36.82 2.18 10.23
CA GLY A 338 38.26 2.24 10.06
C GLY A 338 38.80 3.63 9.71
N GLU A 339 40.10 3.71 9.48
CA GLU A 339 40.79 4.98 9.21
C GLU A 339 40.70 5.36 7.73
N LEU A 340 40.62 6.64 7.43
CA LEU A 340 40.78 7.18 6.08
C LEU A 340 42.22 6.90 5.58
N PRO A 341 42.43 6.57 4.30
CA PRO A 341 43.79 6.49 3.74
C PRO A 341 44.57 7.79 3.96
N ALA A 342 45.85 7.68 4.30
CA ALA A 342 46.66 8.82 4.76
C ALA A 342 46.89 9.91 3.69
N ASP A 343 46.69 9.55 2.43
CA ASP A 343 46.84 10.39 1.24
C ASP A 343 45.50 10.95 0.72
N VAL A 344 44.38 10.60 1.36
CA VAL A 344 43.05 11.09 0.98
C VAL A 344 42.60 12.15 2.00
N PRO A 345 42.34 13.39 1.58
CA PRO A 345 41.66 14.41 2.38
C PRO A 345 40.22 14.00 2.75
N PRO A 346 39.69 14.40 3.92
CA PRO A 346 38.31 14.06 4.32
C PRO A 346 37.22 14.52 3.35
N ASP A 347 37.42 15.67 2.70
CA ASP A 347 36.56 16.27 1.67
C ASP A 347 36.51 15.48 0.36
N GLU A 348 37.46 14.56 0.15
CA GLU A 348 37.55 13.67 -1.01
C GLU A 348 36.93 12.29 -0.77
N GLU A 349 36.36 12.02 0.40
CA GLU A 349 35.60 10.78 0.59
C GLU A 349 34.14 10.99 0.15
N MET A 350 33.66 10.12 -0.76
CA MET A 350 32.33 10.24 -1.35
C MET A 350 31.24 9.60 -0.47
N ILE A 351 30.00 10.04 -0.65
CA ILE A 351 28.83 9.45 0.01
C ILE A 351 28.04 8.62 -0.97
N SER A 352 27.67 7.42 -0.54
CA SER A 352 26.82 6.52 -1.29
C SER A 352 25.35 6.83 -1.07
N LEU A 353 24.63 6.92 -2.19
CA LEU A 353 23.17 7.00 -2.22
C LEU A 353 22.50 5.63 -2.04
N ALA A 354 23.29 4.56 -1.93
CA ALA A 354 22.80 3.21 -1.65
C ALA A 354 22.86 2.85 -0.16
N VAL A 355 23.49 3.69 0.68
CA VAL A 355 23.41 3.56 2.14
C VAL A 355 22.13 4.23 2.60
N GLY A 356 21.28 3.49 3.30
CA GLY A 356 20.03 4.00 3.87
C GLY A 356 19.82 3.49 5.28
N THR A 357 18.73 3.88 5.90
CA THR A 357 18.33 3.34 7.20
C THR A 357 17.63 1.99 7.02
N ALA A 358 17.62 1.14 8.05
CA ALA A 358 16.87 -0.11 8.06
C ALA A 358 15.35 0.09 7.96
N TYR A 359 14.88 1.34 8.07
CA TYR A 359 13.49 1.72 7.84
C TYR A 359 13.17 1.84 6.35
N GLU A 360 14.13 2.31 5.54
CA GLU A 360 13.96 2.62 4.12
C GLU A 360 14.18 1.42 3.19
N GLY A 361 14.28 0.19 3.73
CA GLY A 361 14.78 -1.01 3.04
C GLY A 361 14.41 -1.13 1.56
N ASP A 362 13.12 -1.00 1.20
CA ASP A 362 12.61 -1.15 -0.18
C ASP A 362 12.70 0.12 -1.05
N LEU A 363 13.04 1.28 -0.46
CA LEU A 363 13.17 2.58 -1.15
C LEU A 363 14.64 2.94 -1.44
N SER A 364 15.59 2.29 -0.77
CA SER A 364 17.02 2.49 -1.02
C SER A 364 17.43 1.91 -2.38
N LEU A 365 18.43 2.50 -3.03
CA LEU A 365 18.98 1.96 -4.28
C LEU A 365 19.60 0.59 -4.00
N ASP A 366 18.99 -0.47 -4.54
CA ASP A 366 19.50 -1.85 -4.39
C ASP A 366 20.99 -1.95 -4.75
N LEU A 367 21.72 -2.78 -4.00
CA LEU A 367 23.08 -3.16 -4.36
C LEU A 367 23.08 -4.04 -5.60
N TYR A 368 23.68 -3.54 -6.68
CA TYR A 368 23.90 -4.34 -7.88
C TYR A 368 25.32 -4.87 -7.93
N ARG A 369 25.47 -6.19 -7.74
CA ARG A 369 26.72 -6.92 -7.95
C ARG A 369 27.06 -7.00 -9.43
N MET A 370 28.35 -6.92 -9.74
CA MET A 370 28.88 -6.96 -11.10
C MET A 370 29.82 -8.14 -11.26
N ASP A 371 29.76 -8.82 -12.41
CA ASP A 371 30.66 -9.93 -12.73
C ASP A 371 31.97 -9.45 -13.36
N ALA A 372 31.94 -8.33 -14.07
CA ALA A 372 33.11 -7.73 -14.70
C ALA A 372 32.98 -6.19 -14.82
N PRO A 373 34.09 -5.43 -14.83
CA PRO A 373 34.04 -3.97 -14.95
C PRO A 373 33.45 -3.45 -16.27
N ASP A 374 33.59 -4.24 -17.34
CA ASP A 374 33.08 -3.95 -18.68
C ASP A 374 31.64 -4.43 -18.93
N GLU A 375 31.06 -5.14 -17.95
CA GLU A 375 29.67 -5.61 -17.98
C GLU A 375 28.85 -4.88 -16.90
N PRO A 376 28.48 -3.60 -17.11
CA PRO A 376 27.69 -2.83 -16.15
C PRO A 376 26.35 -3.49 -15.84
N SER A 377 25.94 -3.41 -14.58
CA SER A 377 24.57 -3.76 -14.16
C SER A 377 23.52 -2.91 -14.90
N VAL A 378 22.27 -3.36 -14.93
CA VAL A 378 21.16 -2.61 -15.54
C VAL A 378 21.05 -1.21 -14.93
N HIS A 379 21.21 -1.09 -13.62
CA HIS A 379 21.20 0.19 -12.92
C HIS A 379 22.34 1.11 -13.39
N ALA A 380 23.55 0.58 -13.47
CA ALA A 380 24.71 1.31 -13.96
C ALA A 380 24.58 1.72 -15.45
N GLN A 381 23.88 0.92 -16.27
CA GLN A 381 23.56 1.28 -17.65
C GLN A 381 22.53 2.41 -17.74
N LEU A 382 21.48 2.36 -16.91
CA LEU A 382 20.42 3.37 -16.87
C LEU A 382 20.93 4.70 -16.31
N LEU A 383 21.75 4.63 -15.26
CA LEU A 383 22.22 5.78 -14.53
C LEU A 383 23.55 6.36 -15.06
N GLY A 384 24.28 5.58 -15.84
CA GLY A 384 25.56 5.93 -16.48
C GLY A 384 26.76 5.67 -15.57
N LEU A 385 27.62 4.70 -15.93
CA LEU A 385 28.93 4.52 -15.29
C LEU A 385 29.88 5.66 -15.64
N SER A 386 30.51 6.22 -14.61
CA SER A 386 31.63 7.15 -14.74
C SER A 386 32.95 6.39 -14.78
N THR A 387 33.81 6.74 -15.73
CA THR A 387 35.22 6.33 -15.77
C THR A 387 36.09 7.45 -15.22
N ILE A 388 36.96 7.13 -14.27
CA ILE A 388 37.94 8.09 -13.73
C ILE A 388 38.94 8.47 -14.83
N PRO A 389 39.32 9.75 -14.97
CA PRO A 389 40.31 10.18 -15.97
C PRO A 389 41.65 9.45 -15.83
N GLU A 390 42.44 9.37 -16.92
CA GLU A 390 43.72 8.63 -16.95
C GLU A 390 44.77 9.17 -15.96
N ASP A 391 44.66 10.43 -15.52
CA ASP A 391 45.53 11.03 -14.51
C ASP A 391 45.15 10.62 -13.07
N GLY A 392 44.05 9.87 -12.91
CA GLY A 392 43.57 9.34 -11.63
C GLY A 392 42.92 10.38 -10.72
N GLN A 393 42.81 11.65 -11.16
CA GLN A 393 42.23 12.71 -10.35
C GLN A 393 40.72 12.82 -10.61
N LEU A 394 39.93 12.52 -9.59
CA LEU A 394 38.50 12.84 -9.52
C LEU A 394 38.27 14.28 -9.04
N TRP A 395 39.22 14.79 -8.28
CA TRP A 395 39.15 16.05 -7.54
C TRP A 395 39.96 17.06 -8.34
N HIS A 396 39.27 17.84 -9.16
CA HIS A 396 39.89 19.01 -9.75
C HIS A 396 39.64 20.18 -8.82
N ASP A 397 40.72 20.83 -8.36
CA ASP A 397 40.63 22.16 -7.75
C ASP A 397 39.94 23.09 -8.77
N GLU A 398 38.68 23.44 -8.53
CA GLU A 398 38.05 24.56 -9.24
C GLU A 398 38.68 25.86 -8.72
N GLU A 399 39.40 26.58 -9.59
CA GLU A 399 39.85 27.96 -9.35
C GLU A 399 38.69 28.98 -9.42
#